data_AF-A0A6A5GIG8-F1
#
_entry.id   AF-A0A6A5GIG8-F1
#
_cell.length_a   1.000
_cell.length_b   1.000
_cell.length_c   1.000
_cell.angle_alpha   90.00
_cell.angle_beta   90.00
_cell.angle_gamma   90.00
#
_symmetry.space_group_name_H-M   'P 1'
#
loop_
_entity.id
_entity.type
_entity.pdbx_description
1 polymer ?
#
loop_
_entity_poly.entity_id
_entity_poly.type
_entity_poly.pdbx_seq_one_letter_code
_entity_poly.pdbx_strand_id
1 'polypeptide(L)'
;MISVPKNPPIDIRALILYDNSQWKTAEKSYNSYEKLCETSGNVAISYEDYEYYFNEYLKEAYYSARNKSQPPVTDIRCCILSDVVNGKPAEKSLIDLCEAFGFIKINKEEHGYWYKRYKYTRHPSTPLQFSDLPIDVVSEIVEKCDLETHLNLRNVSYGLRTVVDQKRPACTKLYTVFVDYGIGISHDFLHLPDPRGRNQQKMFRELEFLLRNPKLRLKQLSIKTGLSESINFESYTMKARERLDTDAIKEALNLQETTSPGIYSIPNSNLVIEFSWGSRVLKLSKYSV
;
A
#
# COMPACT_ATOMS: atom_id res chain seq x y z
N MET A 1 31.77 -35.44 -3.38
CA MET A 1 30.93 -34.26 -3.07
C MET A 1 29.83 -34.23 -4.11
N ILE A 2 28.58 -34.51 -3.73
CA ILE A 2 27.44 -34.36 -4.63
C ILE A 2 27.19 -32.85 -4.71
N SER A 3 27.38 -32.26 -5.89
CA SER A 3 27.03 -30.86 -6.13
C SER A 3 25.55 -30.66 -5.86
N VAL A 4 25.19 -29.58 -5.16
CA VAL A 4 23.78 -29.22 -4.95
C VAL A 4 23.12 -29.06 -6.34
N PRO A 5 21.98 -29.73 -6.61
CA PRO A 5 21.29 -29.63 -7.89
C PRO A 5 20.86 -28.19 -8.17
N LYS A 6 20.71 -27.84 -9.45
CA LYS A 6 20.25 -26.49 -9.83
C LYS A 6 18.81 -26.28 -9.35
N ASN A 7 18.55 -25.10 -8.79
CA ASN A 7 17.19 -24.70 -8.43
C ASN A 7 16.29 -24.71 -9.66
N PRO A 8 15.13 -25.40 -9.61
CA PRO A 8 14.21 -25.43 -10.72
C PRO A 8 13.58 -24.05 -10.96
N PRO A 9 13.36 -23.63 -12.22
CA PRO A 9 12.72 -22.37 -12.59
C PRO A 9 11.24 -22.27 -12.18
N ILE A 10 10.61 -23.40 -11.87
CA ILE A 10 9.22 -23.51 -11.42
C ILE A 10 9.24 -24.29 -10.10
N ASP A 11 8.36 -23.97 -9.15
CA ASP A 11 8.18 -24.81 -7.97
C ASP A 11 7.61 -26.17 -8.40
N ILE A 12 8.48 -27.18 -8.44
CA ILE A 12 8.17 -28.55 -8.88
C ILE A 12 7.70 -29.45 -7.74
N ARG A 13 7.74 -28.99 -6.48
CA ARG A 13 7.44 -29.86 -5.33
C ARG A 13 6.00 -30.34 -5.37
N ALA A 14 5.04 -29.41 -5.51
CA ALA A 14 3.63 -29.75 -5.63
C ALA A 14 3.35 -30.62 -6.87
N LEU A 15 4.01 -30.31 -8.00
CA LEU A 15 3.88 -31.09 -9.23
C LEU A 15 4.32 -32.54 -9.05
N ILE A 16 5.47 -32.78 -8.41
CA ILE A 16 5.99 -34.13 -8.16
C ILE A 16 5.08 -34.90 -7.22
N LEU A 17 4.60 -34.28 -6.14
CA LEU A 17 3.65 -34.91 -5.22
C LEU A 17 2.34 -35.29 -5.93
N TYR A 18 1.84 -34.41 -6.78
CA TYR A 18 0.67 -34.66 -7.60
C TYR A 18 0.91 -35.82 -8.57
N ASP A 19 2.01 -35.79 -9.31
CA ASP A 19 2.36 -36.84 -10.28
C ASP A 19 2.56 -38.20 -9.62
N ASN A 20 3.12 -38.23 -8.41
CA ASN A 20 3.21 -39.44 -7.57
C ASN A 20 1.84 -40.00 -7.18
N SER A 21 0.89 -39.13 -6.79
CA SER A 21 -0.48 -39.56 -6.47
C SER A 21 -1.19 -40.20 -7.68
N GLN A 22 -0.76 -39.81 -8.88
CA GLN A 22 -1.25 -40.31 -10.17
C GLN A 22 -0.42 -41.49 -10.69
N TRP A 23 0.47 -42.06 -9.85
CA TRP A 23 1.33 -43.20 -10.17
C TRP A 23 2.23 -42.96 -11.40
N LYS A 24 2.67 -41.72 -11.63
CA LYS A 24 3.65 -41.42 -12.67
C LYS A 24 5.06 -41.82 -12.22
N THR A 25 5.86 -42.30 -13.17
CA THR A 25 7.30 -42.51 -12.99
C THR A 25 8.04 -41.17 -13.06
N ALA A 26 9.27 -41.13 -12.56
CA ALA A 26 10.16 -39.96 -12.67
C ALA A 26 10.27 -39.46 -14.12
N GLU A 27 10.42 -40.38 -15.07
CA GLU A 27 10.45 -40.08 -16.51
C GLU A 27 9.16 -39.41 -17.01
N LYS A 28 7.98 -39.95 -16.67
CA LYS A 28 6.69 -39.35 -17.08
C LYS A 28 6.44 -38.00 -16.43
N SER A 29 6.89 -37.85 -15.19
CA SER A 29 6.83 -36.60 -14.42
C SER A 29 7.75 -35.55 -15.07
N TYR A 30 8.98 -35.93 -15.42
CA TYR A 30 9.94 -35.08 -16.13
C TYR A 30 9.39 -34.63 -17.49
N ASN A 31 8.86 -35.54 -18.31
CA ASN A 31 8.26 -35.19 -19.59
C ASN A 31 7.10 -34.19 -19.47
N SER A 32 6.35 -34.24 -18.36
CA SER A 32 5.30 -33.27 -18.06
C SER A 32 5.91 -31.90 -17.69
N TYR A 33 6.95 -31.92 -16.86
CA TYR A 33 7.70 -30.74 -16.43
C TYR A 33 8.43 -30.03 -17.59
N GLU A 34 9.07 -30.77 -18.49
CA GLU A 34 9.78 -30.23 -19.64
C GLU A 34 8.83 -29.44 -20.55
N LYS A 35 7.66 -30.02 -20.87
CA LYS A 35 6.58 -29.33 -21.61
C LYS A 35 6.10 -28.06 -20.90
N LEU A 36 6.07 -28.07 -19.57
CA LEU A 36 5.69 -26.88 -18.79
C LEU A 36 6.74 -25.78 -18.91
N CYS A 37 8.02 -26.13 -18.84
CA CYS A 37 9.13 -25.21 -19.05
C CYS A 37 9.08 -24.61 -20.46
N GLU A 38 8.91 -25.44 -21.50
CA GLU A 38 8.77 -24.98 -22.90
C GLU A 38 7.60 -24.01 -23.06
N THR A 39 6.42 -24.36 -22.52
CA THR A 39 5.22 -23.51 -22.59
C THR A 39 5.40 -22.19 -21.83
N SER A 40 6.24 -22.20 -20.79
CA SER A 40 6.57 -21.04 -19.96
C SER A 40 7.71 -20.17 -20.50
N GLY A 41 8.40 -20.60 -21.56
CA GLY A 41 9.63 -19.96 -22.03
C GLY A 41 10.83 -20.12 -21.08
N ASN A 42 10.78 -21.11 -20.18
CA ASN A 42 11.85 -21.43 -19.24
C ASN A 42 12.72 -22.57 -19.77
N VAL A 43 14.01 -22.55 -19.44
CA VAL A 43 14.91 -23.68 -19.70
C VAL A 43 14.74 -24.71 -18.58
N ALA A 44 14.38 -25.94 -18.93
CA ALA A 44 14.26 -27.04 -17.97
C ALA A 44 15.62 -27.36 -17.32
N ILE A 45 15.59 -27.84 -16.08
CA ILE A 45 16.77 -28.47 -15.45
C ILE A 45 17.01 -29.83 -16.11
N SER A 46 18.20 -30.41 -15.94
CA SER A 46 18.46 -31.73 -16.51
C SER A 46 17.59 -32.80 -15.87
N TYR A 47 17.43 -33.93 -16.56
CA TYR A 47 16.71 -35.08 -16.02
C TYR A 47 17.33 -35.56 -14.70
N GLU A 48 18.65 -35.57 -14.58
CA GLU A 48 19.35 -36.02 -13.37
C GLU A 48 19.04 -35.12 -12.16
N ASP A 49 19.04 -33.79 -12.37
CA ASP A 49 18.66 -32.82 -11.34
C ASP A 49 17.17 -33.01 -10.95
N TYR A 50 16.30 -33.21 -11.93
CA TYR A 50 14.87 -33.46 -11.68
C TYR A 50 14.62 -34.77 -10.93
N GLU A 51 15.28 -35.85 -11.34
CA GLU A 51 15.16 -37.17 -10.73
C GLU A 51 15.64 -37.16 -9.28
N TYR A 52 16.67 -36.36 -8.97
CA TYR A 52 17.06 -36.10 -7.59
C TYR A 52 15.89 -35.50 -6.78
N TYR A 53 15.28 -34.41 -7.26
CA TYR A 53 14.13 -33.78 -6.58
C TYR A 53 12.94 -34.73 -6.48
N PHE A 54 12.66 -35.51 -7.54
CA PHE A 54 11.59 -36.49 -7.57
C PHE A 54 11.74 -37.51 -6.43
N ASN A 55 12.94 -38.08 -6.29
CA ASN A 55 13.23 -39.05 -5.24
C ASN A 55 13.21 -38.44 -3.84
N GLU A 56 13.71 -37.22 -3.66
CA GLU A 56 13.69 -36.53 -2.36
C GLU A 56 12.26 -36.23 -1.91
N TYR A 57 11.41 -35.69 -2.79
CA TYR A 57 10.01 -35.41 -2.43
C TYR A 57 9.16 -36.69 -2.31
N LEU A 58 9.50 -37.76 -3.02
CA LEU A 58 8.89 -39.07 -2.82
C LEU A 58 9.19 -39.61 -1.41
N LYS A 59 10.44 -39.53 -0.96
CA LYS A 59 10.83 -39.89 0.41
C LYS A 59 10.08 -39.03 1.42
N GLU A 60 10.02 -37.72 1.19
CA GLU A 60 9.30 -36.80 2.06
C GLU A 60 7.82 -37.16 2.19
N ALA A 61 7.14 -37.43 1.06
CA ALA A 61 5.74 -37.86 1.03
C ALA A 61 5.52 -39.14 1.83
N TYR A 62 6.42 -40.13 1.68
CA TYR A 62 6.39 -41.38 2.42
C TYR A 62 6.51 -41.16 3.94
N TYR A 63 7.47 -40.34 4.38
CA TYR A 63 7.65 -40.05 5.80
C TYR A 63 6.49 -39.23 6.38
N SER A 64 5.96 -38.27 5.62
CA SER A 64 4.78 -37.48 5.99
C SER A 64 3.56 -38.38 6.19
N ALA A 65 3.28 -39.29 5.25
CA ALA A 65 2.19 -40.26 5.38
C ALA A 65 2.36 -41.18 6.60
N ARG A 66 3.58 -41.69 6.84
CA ARG A 66 3.89 -42.55 8.00
C ARG A 66 3.70 -41.82 9.33
N ASN A 67 4.09 -40.55 9.39
CA ASN A 67 4.01 -39.73 10.61
C ASN A 67 2.64 -39.04 10.77
N LYS A 68 1.68 -39.31 9.88
CA LYS A 68 0.38 -38.59 9.81
C LYS A 68 0.57 -37.06 9.78
N SER A 69 1.68 -36.61 9.22
CA SER A 69 2.02 -35.20 9.04
C SER A 69 1.71 -34.79 7.62
N GLN A 70 1.31 -33.54 7.43
CA GLN A 70 1.06 -33.02 6.08
C GLN A 70 2.39 -32.56 5.46
N PRO A 71 2.71 -32.97 4.22
CA PRO A 71 3.79 -32.31 3.50
C PRO A 71 3.40 -30.85 3.26
N PRO A 72 4.33 -29.89 3.39
CA PRO A 72 4.05 -28.49 3.10
C PRO A 72 3.81 -28.34 1.59
N VAL A 73 2.56 -28.18 1.18
CA VAL A 73 2.21 -27.91 -0.22
C VAL A 73 2.32 -26.41 -0.46
N THR A 74 3.15 -26.04 -1.43
CA THR A 74 3.59 -24.67 -1.66
C THR A 74 2.80 -23.93 -2.73
N ASP A 75 2.17 -24.61 -3.70
CA ASP A 75 1.29 -23.99 -4.70
C ASP A 75 0.69 -25.05 -5.66
N ILE A 76 -0.64 -25.17 -5.79
CA ILE A 76 -1.25 -26.14 -6.73
C ILE A 76 -1.33 -25.62 -8.18
N ARG A 77 -1.03 -24.34 -8.43
CA ARG A 77 -1.17 -23.71 -9.76
C ARG A 77 -0.32 -24.41 -10.83
N CYS A 78 0.88 -24.88 -10.48
CA CYS A 78 1.73 -25.67 -11.38
C CYS A 78 1.06 -26.98 -11.81
N CYS A 79 0.30 -27.61 -10.91
CA CYS A 79 -0.42 -28.85 -11.20
C CYS A 79 -1.61 -28.58 -12.16
N ILE A 80 -2.36 -27.49 -11.94
CA ILE A 80 -3.44 -27.06 -12.83
C ILE A 80 -2.90 -26.76 -14.23
N LEU A 81 -1.77 -26.05 -14.32
CA LEU A 81 -1.11 -25.77 -15.59
C LEU A 81 -0.66 -27.06 -16.28
N SER A 82 -0.06 -28.00 -15.54
CA SER A 82 0.31 -29.33 -16.03
C SER A 82 -0.89 -30.04 -16.68
N ASP A 83 -2.03 -30.05 -15.99
CA ASP A 83 -3.25 -30.67 -16.50
C ASP A 83 -3.76 -30.00 -17.77
N VAL A 84 -3.72 -28.66 -17.84
CA VAL A 84 -4.11 -27.91 -19.05
C VAL A 84 -3.18 -28.22 -20.23
N VAL A 85 -1.86 -28.17 -20.02
CA VAL A 85 -0.85 -28.48 -21.06
C VAL A 85 -0.99 -29.90 -21.57
N ASN A 86 -1.31 -30.85 -20.68
CA ASN A 86 -1.55 -32.25 -21.04
C ASN A 86 -2.98 -32.53 -21.54
N GLY A 87 -3.82 -31.51 -21.73
CA GLY A 87 -5.18 -31.64 -22.27
C GLY A 87 -6.18 -32.35 -21.33
N LYS A 88 -5.86 -32.47 -20.03
CA LYS A 88 -6.76 -33.09 -19.04
C LYS A 88 -7.98 -32.18 -18.83
N PRO A 89 -9.24 -32.70 -18.90
CA PRO A 89 -10.44 -31.90 -18.67
C PRO A 89 -10.49 -31.26 -17.28
N ALA A 90 -11.13 -30.08 -17.16
CA ALA A 90 -11.20 -29.31 -15.92
C ALA A 90 -11.79 -30.09 -14.74
N GLU A 91 -12.89 -30.82 -14.98
CA GLU A 91 -13.54 -31.61 -13.94
C GLU A 91 -12.63 -32.72 -13.41
N LYS A 92 -11.95 -33.43 -14.32
CA LYS A 92 -10.99 -34.47 -13.94
C LYS A 92 -9.79 -33.90 -13.21
N SER A 93 -9.26 -32.76 -13.67
CA SER A 93 -8.19 -32.04 -12.97
C SER A 93 -8.56 -31.70 -11.53
N LEU A 94 -9.77 -31.18 -11.29
CA LEU A 94 -10.23 -30.86 -9.94
C LEU A 94 -10.33 -32.12 -9.05
N ILE A 95 -10.89 -33.22 -9.58
CA ILE A 95 -11.02 -34.48 -8.86
C ILE A 95 -9.64 -35.03 -8.48
N ASP A 96 -8.74 -35.15 -9.45
CA ASP A 96 -7.39 -35.69 -9.25
C ASP A 96 -6.61 -34.85 -8.22
N LEU A 97 -6.74 -33.51 -8.26
CA LEU A 97 -6.11 -32.62 -7.29
C LEU A 97 -6.71 -32.76 -5.89
N CYS A 98 -8.03 -32.92 -5.78
CA CYS A 98 -8.69 -33.18 -4.51
C CYS A 98 -8.30 -34.54 -3.92
N GLU A 99 -8.10 -35.56 -4.75
CA GLU A 99 -7.60 -36.87 -4.31
C GLU A 99 -6.16 -36.79 -3.83
N ALA A 100 -5.30 -36.07 -4.56
CA ALA A 100 -3.89 -35.91 -4.24
C ALA A 100 -3.66 -35.11 -2.95
N PHE A 101 -4.44 -34.05 -2.76
CA PHE A 101 -4.17 -33.04 -1.75
C PHE A 101 -5.26 -32.88 -0.70
N GLY A 102 -6.29 -33.74 -0.66
CA GLY A 102 -7.61 -33.58 0.00
C GLY A 102 -7.73 -32.96 1.39
N PHE A 103 -6.62 -32.69 2.06
CA PHE A 103 -6.48 -31.82 3.23
C PHE A 103 -6.49 -30.32 2.90
N ILE A 104 -6.08 -29.92 1.69
CA ILE A 104 -6.24 -28.58 1.15
C ILE A 104 -7.62 -28.54 0.52
N LYS A 105 -8.53 -27.77 1.11
CA LYS A 105 -9.84 -27.53 0.52
C LYS A 105 -9.66 -26.69 -0.75
N ILE A 106 -9.44 -27.36 -1.88
CA ILE A 106 -9.32 -26.70 -3.18
C ILE A 106 -10.66 -26.06 -3.50
N ASN A 107 -10.68 -24.73 -3.61
CA ASN A 107 -11.88 -24.02 -4.00
C ASN A 107 -12.16 -24.27 -5.49
N LYS A 108 -13.33 -24.83 -5.79
CA LYS A 108 -13.79 -25.11 -7.17
C LYS A 108 -13.82 -23.86 -8.04
N GLU A 109 -14.19 -22.71 -7.49
CA GLU A 109 -14.21 -21.44 -8.22
C GLU A 109 -12.79 -20.96 -8.55
N GLU A 110 -11.87 -21.09 -7.59
CA GLU A 110 -10.46 -20.73 -7.77
C GLU A 110 -9.77 -21.65 -8.78
N HIS A 111 -9.96 -22.96 -8.67
CA HIS A 111 -9.50 -23.92 -9.67
C HIS A 111 -10.05 -23.58 -11.06
N GLY A 112 -11.36 -23.34 -11.15
CA GLY A 112 -12.01 -23.00 -12.42
C GLY A 112 -11.49 -21.71 -13.03
N TYR A 113 -11.18 -20.70 -12.21
CA TYR A 113 -10.54 -19.47 -12.63
C TYR A 113 -9.15 -19.73 -13.25
N TRP A 114 -8.27 -20.41 -12.51
CA TRP A 114 -6.91 -20.70 -12.98
C TRP A 114 -6.89 -21.62 -14.20
N TYR A 115 -7.73 -22.65 -14.23
CA TYR A 115 -7.83 -23.57 -15.36
C TYR A 115 -8.25 -22.84 -16.64
N LYS A 116 -9.30 -22.01 -16.59
CA LYS A 116 -9.73 -21.20 -17.74
C LYS A 116 -8.61 -20.24 -18.17
N ARG A 117 -7.97 -19.60 -17.21
CA ARG A 117 -6.85 -18.69 -17.46
C ARG A 117 -5.73 -19.41 -18.21
N TYR A 118 -5.23 -20.54 -17.74
CA TYR A 118 -4.17 -21.26 -18.44
C TYR A 118 -4.60 -21.80 -19.81
N LYS A 119 -5.87 -22.19 -19.96
CA LYS A 119 -6.38 -22.71 -21.22
C LYS A 119 -6.49 -21.65 -22.32
N TYR A 120 -6.87 -20.42 -21.98
CA TYR A 120 -7.20 -19.38 -22.96
C TYR A 120 -6.17 -18.23 -23.02
N THR A 121 -5.42 -17.99 -21.96
CA THR A 121 -4.35 -16.99 -21.91
C THR A 121 -3.00 -17.70 -21.80
N ARG A 122 -2.29 -17.77 -22.92
CA ARG A 122 -1.07 -18.57 -23.16
C ARG A 122 0.19 -18.12 -22.39
N HIS A 123 0.06 -17.34 -21.30
CA HIS A 123 1.18 -16.84 -20.48
C HIS A 123 1.05 -17.39 -19.05
N PRO A 124 1.73 -18.52 -18.75
CA PRO A 124 1.48 -19.26 -17.52
C PRO A 124 2.26 -18.79 -16.28
N SER A 125 3.30 -17.97 -16.45
CA SER A 125 4.39 -17.95 -15.45
C SER A 125 4.75 -16.56 -14.94
N THR A 126 4.24 -15.50 -15.57
CA THR A 126 4.20 -14.18 -14.98
C THR A 126 2.81 -13.96 -14.39
N PRO A 127 2.68 -13.92 -13.04
CA PRO A 127 1.48 -13.37 -12.44
C PRO A 127 1.23 -12.00 -13.08
N LEU A 128 -0.01 -11.73 -13.52
CA LEU A 128 -0.39 -10.37 -13.89
C LEU A 128 0.00 -9.48 -12.72
N GLN A 129 0.96 -8.59 -12.95
CA GLN A 129 1.26 -7.57 -11.99
C GLN A 129 0.15 -6.53 -12.05
N PHE A 130 -0.02 -5.78 -10.98
CA PHE A 130 -0.98 -4.69 -10.96
C PHE A 130 -0.74 -3.69 -12.10
N SER A 131 0.52 -3.52 -12.53
CA SER A 131 0.91 -2.70 -13.68
C SER A 131 0.43 -3.21 -15.03
N ASP A 132 0.08 -4.49 -15.13
CA ASP A 132 -0.38 -5.11 -16.37
C ASP A 132 -1.90 -4.94 -16.56
N LEU A 133 -2.60 -4.42 -15.54
CA LEU A 133 -4.02 -4.14 -15.63
C LEU A 133 -4.29 -2.95 -16.55
N PRO A 134 -5.31 -3.03 -17.43
CA PRO A 134 -5.78 -1.89 -18.20
C PRO A 134 -6.12 -0.69 -17.31
N ILE A 135 -5.84 0.51 -17.81
CA ILE A 135 -5.96 1.76 -17.05
C ILE A 135 -7.39 2.01 -16.54
N ASP A 136 -8.39 1.57 -17.29
CA ASP A 136 -9.82 1.62 -16.97
C ASP A 136 -10.16 0.74 -15.76
N VAL A 137 -9.61 -0.48 -15.71
CA VAL A 137 -9.77 -1.41 -14.57
C VAL A 137 -9.10 -0.84 -13.32
N VAL A 138 -7.87 -0.34 -13.44
CA VAL A 138 -7.17 0.33 -12.33
C VAL A 138 -7.98 1.53 -11.83
N SER A 139 -8.55 2.30 -12.75
CA SER A 139 -9.41 3.44 -12.45
C SER A 139 -10.69 3.05 -11.69
N GLU A 140 -11.33 1.91 -12.03
CA GLU A 140 -12.49 1.40 -11.32
C GLU A 140 -12.15 0.96 -9.89
N ILE A 141 -11.00 0.30 -9.70
CA ILE A 141 -10.51 -0.11 -8.38
C ILE A 141 -10.28 1.12 -7.51
N VAL A 142 -9.54 2.10 -8.03
CA VAL A 142 -9.23 3.36 -7.35
C VAL A 142 -10.51 4.09 -6.92
N GLU A 143 -11.54 4.10 -7.76
CA GLU A 143 -12.83 4.75 -7.46
C GLU A 143 -13.60 4.09 -6.31
N LYS A 144 -13.33 2.82 -6.01
CA LYS A 144 -13.93 2.08 -4.89
C LYS A 144 -13.11 2.16 -3.59
N CYS A 145 -11.91 2.75 -3.63
CA CYS A 145 -11.03 2.87 -2.47
C CYS A 145 -11.48 3.99 -1.51
N ASP A 146 -11.18 3.81 -0.22
CA ASP A 146 -11.30 4.88 0.77
C ASP A 146 -10.18 5.93 0.63
N LEU A 147 -10.29 7.00 1.41
CA LEU A 147 -9.36 8.13 1.34
C LEU A 147 -7.93 7.75 1.74
N GLU A 148 -7.77 6.92 2.78
CA GLU A 148 -6.46 6.49 3.25
C GLU A 148 -5.74 5.65 2.19
N THR A 149 -6.46 4.71 1.60
CA THR A 149 -5.98 3.89 0.49
C THR A 149 -5.62 4.76 -0.71
N HIS A 150 -6.43 5.77 -1.04
CA HIS A 150 -6.11 6.76 -2.08
C HIS A 150 -4.77 7.46 -1.84
N LEU A 151 -4.55 7.97 -0.62
CA LEU A 151 -3.32 8.68 -0.26
C LEU A 151 -2.10 7.74 -0.32
N ASN A 152 -2.27 6.48 0.08
CA ASN A 152 -1.23 5.46 -0.01
C ASN A 152 -0.92 5.11 -1.47
N LEU A 153 -1.94 4.82 -2.30
CA LEU A 153 -1.79 4.50 -3.73
C LEU A 153 -1.08 5.62 -4.51
N ARG A 154 -1.34 6.87 -4.14
CA ARG A 154 -0.69 8.05 -4.72
C ARG A 154 0.84 8.04 -4.57
N ASN A 155 1.37 7.37 -3.54
CA ASN A 155 2.80 7.30 -3.26
C ASN A 155 3.48 6.05 -3.85
N VAL A 156 2.73 5.14 -4.48
CA VAL A 156 3.26 3.88 -5.03
C VAL A 156 4.01 4.10 -6.34
N SER A 157 3.42 4.85 -7.28
CA SER A 157 4.05 5.13 -8.58
C SER A 157 3.49 6.39 -9.24
N TYR A 158 4.23 6.95 -10.20
CA TYR A 158 3.78 8.10 -10.99
C TYR A 158 2.51 7.82 -11.80
N GLY A 159 2.37 6.61 -12.33
CA GLY A 159 1.17 6.19 -13.07
C GLY A 159 -0.07 6.16 -12.17
N LEU A 160 0.04 5.47 -11.02
CA LEU A 160 -1.05 5.40 -10.04
C LEU A 160 -1.41 6.79 -9.50
N ARG A 161 -0.40 7.62 -9.20
CA ARG A 161 -0.62 9.01 -8.80
C ARG A 161 -1.46 9.79 -9.81
N THR A 162 -1.18 9.61 -11.10
CA THR A 162 -1.95 10.29 -12.15
C THR A 162 -3.40 9.84 -12.19
N VAL A 163 -3.65 8.54 -12.02
CA VAL A 163 -5.02 7.99 -11.96
C VAL A 163 -5.76 8.50 -10.73
N VAL A 164 -5.15 8.41 -9.56
CA VAL A 164 -5.72 8.86 -8.28
C VAL A 164 -6.05 10.36 -8.33
N ASP A 165 -5.14 11.19 -8.85
CA ASP A 165 -5.30 12.65 -8.89
C ASP A 165 -6.47 13.08 -9.81
N GLN A 166 -6.84 12.26 -10.79
CA GLN A 166 -7.99 12.52 -11.68
C GLN A 166 -9.33 12.09 -11.07
N LYS A 167 -9.32 11.25 -10.04
CA LYS A 167 -10.53 10.69 -9.43
C LYS A 167 -11.06 11.56 -8.31
N ARG A 168 -12.37 11.43 -8.06
CA ARG A 168 -13.03 12.12 -6.95
C ARG A 168 -12.64 11.40 -5.66
N PRO A 169 -11.99 12.07 -4.69
CA PRO A 169 -11.70 11.45 -3.41
C PRO A 169 -12.99 11.15 -2.65
N ALA A 170 -13.01 10.02 -1.93
CA ALA A 170 -14.13 9.56 -1.09
C ALA A 170 -14.32 10.39 0.21
N CYS A 171 -13.98 11.68 0.17
CA CYS A 171 -14.03 12.59 1.31
C CYS A 171 -15.24 13.53 1.17
N THR A 172 -16.15 13.51 2.15
CA THR A 172 -17.31 14.42 2.17
C THR A 172 -17.29 15.40 3.32
N LYS A 173 -16.57 15.09 4.41
CA LYS A 173 -16.37 16.01 5.52
C LYS A 173 -14.89 16.18 5.81
N LEU A 174 -14.48 17.43 6.00
CA LEU A 174 -13.11 17.78 6.31
C LEU A 174 -13.08 18.71 7.52
N TYR A 175 -12.34 18.30 8.55
CA TYR A 175 -12.14 19.03 9.79
C TYR A 175 -10.66 19.32 9.94
N THR A 176 -10.28 20.60 10.05
CA THR A 176 -8.91 21.00 10.36
C THR A 176 -8.89 21.75 11.68
N VAL A 177 -8.05 21.33 12.61
CA VAL A 177 -7.84 21.98 13.91
C VAL A 177 -6.41 22.49 13.98
N PHE A 178 -6.23 23.78 14.20
CA PHE A 178 -4.94 24.42 14.43
C PHE A 178 -4.79 24.63 15.95
N VAL A 179 -3.85 23.92 16.58
CA VAL A 179 -3.51 24.04 18.00
C VAL A 179 -2.09 24.61 18.16
N ASP A 180 -1.76 25.13 19.34
CA ASP A 180 -0.48 25.80 19.63
C ASP A 180 0.79 24.98 19.32
N TYR A 181 0.66 23.66 19.13
CA TYR A 181 1.76 22.75 18.81
C TYR A 181 1.63 22.04 17.45
N GLY A 182 0.62 22.37 16.63
CA GLY A 182 0.49 21.83 15.28
C GLY A 182 -0.91 21.84 14.69
N ILE A 183 -1.07 21.12 13.57
CA ILE A 183 -2.33 21.04 12.82
C ILE A 183 -2.80 19.61 12.86
N GLY A 184 -4.02 19.37 13.34
CA GLY A 184 -4.72 18.11 13.20
C GLY A 184 -5.70 18.19 12.04
N ILE A 185 -5.61 17.27 11.09
CA ILE A 185 -6.65 17.10 10.06
C ILE A 185 -7.41 15.82 10.41
N SER A 186 -8.73 15.92 10.49
CA SER A 186 -9.64 14.81 10.65
C SER A 186 -10.63 14.83 9.49
N HIS A 187 -10.82 13.70 8.86
CA HIS A 187 -11.86 13.47 7.87
C HIS A 187 -12.70 12.27 8.32
N ASP A 188 -13.74 11.90 7.57
CA ASP A 188 -14.76 10.88 7.91
C ASP A 188 -14.23 9.53 8.47
N PHE A 189 -12.92 9.21 8.45
CA PHE A 189 -12.38 7.90 8.81
C PHE A 189 -11.12 7.85 9.69
N LEU A 190 -10.46 8.96 10.05
CA LEU A 190 -9.27 8.90 10.92
C LEU A 190 -9.14 10.10 11.86
N HIS A 191 -9.02 9.80 13.16
CA HIS A 191 -8.32 10.64 14.12
C HIS A 191 -6.84 10.29 14.02
N LEU A 192 -6.05 11.10 13.31
CA LEU A 192 -4.60 11.11 13.51
C LEU A 192 -4.27 12.32 14.40
N PRO A 193 -4.39 12.20 15.73
CA PRO A 193 -3.67 13.13 16.58
C PRO A 193 -2.19 12.84 16.36
N ASP A 194 -1.45 13.75 15.72
CA ASP A 194 -0.01 13.86 15.94
C ASP A 194 0.21 14.90 17.05
N PRO A 195 0.17 14.49 18.34
CA PRO A 195 0.36 15.40 19.46
C PRO A 195 1.77 15.98 19.55
N ARG A 196 2.69 15.63 18.62
CA ARG A 196 4.10 16.07 18.66
C ARG A 196 4.56 16.81 17.41
N GLY A 197 3.68 17.09 16.46
CA GLY A 197 3.99 17.92 15.29
C GLY A 197 5.09 17.38 14.37
N ARG A 198 5.35 16.06 14.36
CA ARG A 198 6.40 15.46 13.54
C ARG A 198 6.01 15.30 12.06
N ASN A 199 4.71 15.32 11.74
CA ASN A 199 4.20 15.08 10.37
C ASN A 199 3.42 16.26 9.76
N GLN A 200 3.59 17.49 10.24
CA GLN A 200 2.87 18.68 9.74
C GLN A 200 3.00 18.88 8.22
N GLN A 201 4.21 18.71 7.66
CA GLN A 201 4.44 18.84 6.22
C GLN A 201 3.72 17.77 5.39
N LYS A 202 3.52 16.57 5.94
CA LYS A 202 2.76 15.50 5.28
C LYS A 202 1.27 15.88 5.25
N MET A 203 0.74 16.32 6.39
CA MET A 203 -0.66 16.75 6.52
C MET A 203 -1.00 17.96 5.64
N PHE A 204 -0.11 18.96 5.54
CA PHE A 204 -0.32 20.08 4.62
C PHE A 204 -0.36 19.65 3.15
N ARG A 205 0.52 18.73 2.74
CA ARG A 205 0.52 18.20 1.37
C ARG A 205 -0.73 17.39 1.06
N GLU A 206 -1.24 16.64 2.04
CA GLU A 206 -2.50 15.92 1.90
C GLU A 206 -3.70 16.87 1.81
N LEU A 207 -3.75 17.90 2.66
CA LEU A 207 -4.78 18.95 2.59
C LEU A 207 -4.75 19.69 1.26
N GLU A 208 -3.56 20.12 0.84
CA GLU A 208 -3.33 20.81 -0.42
C GLU A 208 -3.79 19.93 -1.60
N PHE A 209 -3.46 18.64 -1.57
CA PHE A 209 -3.93 17.69 -2.58
C PHE A 209 -5.46 17.62 -2.64
N LEU A 210 -6.13 17.48 -1.50
CA LEU A 210 -7.59 17.39 -1.45
C LEU A 210 -8.25 18.67 -1.96
N LEU A 211 -7.79 19.83 -1.48
CA LEU A 211 -8.36 21.13 -1.82
C LEU A 211 -8.08 21.54 -3.26
N ARG A 212 -6.97 21.11 -3.87
CA ARG A 212 -6.67 21.35 -5.29
C ARG A 212 -7.51 20.49 -6.24
N ASN A 213 -8.19 19.45 -5.75
CA ASN A 213 -8.97 18.56 -6.61
C ASN A 213 -10.33 19.21 -6.98
N PRO A 214 -10.55 19.58 -8.25
CA PRO A 214 -11.78 20.28 -8.66
C PRO A 214 -13.03 19.40 -8.60
N LYS A 215 -12.87 18.07 -8.47
CA LYS A 215 -13.97 17.11 -8.29
C LYS A 215 -14.32 16.89 -6.82
N LEU A 216 -13.60 17.50 -5.88
CA LEU A 216 -13.93 17.44 -4.46
C LEU A 216 -15.32 18.07 -4.24
N ARG A 217 -16.18 17.33 -3.54
CA ARG A 217 -17.53 17.79 -3.18
C ARG A 217 -17.74 17.57 -1.70
N LEU A 218 -17.34 18.56 -0.91
CA LEU A 218 -17.55 18.55 0.53
C LEU A 218 -19.01 18.87 0.85
N LYS A 219 -19.60 18.09 1.75
CA LYS A 219 -20.86 18.42 2.43
C LYS A 219 -20.61 19.34 3.62
N GLN A 220 -19.43 19.22 4.25
CA GLN A 220 -19.06 19.99 5.42
C GLN A 220 -17.56 20.26 5.42
N LEU A 221 -17.18 21.53 5.63
CA LEU A 221 -15.82 21.96 5.88
C LEU A 221 -15.80 22.72 7.21
N SER A 222 -14.95 22.31 8.13
CA SER A 222 -14.83 22.94 9.45
C SER A 222 -13.36 23.25 9.73
N ILE A 223 -13.07 24.54 9.87
CA ILE A 223 -11.74 25.04 10.19
C ILE A 223 -11.80 25.61 11.61
N LYS A 224 -11.20 24.93 12.58
CA LYS A 224 -11.07 25.40 13.95
C LYS A 224 -9.66 25.92 14.16
N THR A 225 -9.53 27.23 14.31
CA THR A 225 -8.29 27.84 14.80
C THR A 225 -8.35 27.90 16.31
N GLY A 226 -7.29 27.55 17.03
CA GLY A 226 -7.15 27.75 18.48
C GLY A 226 -7.19 29.22 18.92
N LEU A 227 -7.48 30.14 18.00
CA LEU A 227 -7.91 31.49 18.31
C LEU A 227 -9.22 31.38 19.10
N SER A 228 -9.11 31.65 20.40
CA SER A 228 -10.23 31.79 21.33
C SER A 228 -11.43 32.45 20.65
N GLU A 229 -12.61 31.84 20.75
CA GLU A 229 -13.91 32.39 20.33
C GLU A 229 -14.30 33.67 21.12
N SER A 230 -13.38 34.23 21.92
CA SER A 230 -13.59 35.49 22.62
C SER A 230 -13.71 36.65 21.63
N ILE A 231 -14.92 37.17 21.55
CA ILE A 231 -15.27 38.45 20.91
C ILE A 231 -14.47 39.63 21.51
N ASN A 232 -13.86 39.43 22.69
CA ASN A 232 -13.04 40.40 23.40
C ASN A 232 -11.57 39.94 23.38
N PHE A 233 -10.83 40.30 22.33
CA PHE A 233 -9.38 40.12 22.31
C PHE A 233 -8.72 41.01 23.36
N GLU A 234 -7.99 40.42 24.32
CA GLU A 234 -7.18 41.16 25.30
C GLU A 234 -5.69 41.06 24.96
N SER A 235 -5.19 39.83 24.85
CA SER A 235 -3.84 39.54 24.37
C SER A 235 -3.71 38.11 23.86
N TYR A 236 -2.67 37.86 23.07
CA TYR A 236 -2.25 36.56 22.56
C TYR A 236 -0.73 36.42 22.69
N THR A 237 -0.26 35.25 23.10
CA THR A 237 1.18 34.97 23.22
C THR A 237 1.53 33.74 22.41
N MET A 238 2.36 33.93 21.38
CA MET A 238 2.89 32.86 20.56
C MET A 238 4.28 32.46 21.06
N LYS A 239 4.52 31.15 21.20
CA LYS A 239 5.84 30.59 21.49
C LYS A 239 6.32 29.80 20.28
N ALA A 240 7.39 30.26 19.65
CA ALA A 240 8.04 29.57 18.54
C ALA A 240 9.20 28.70 19.05
N ARG A 241 9.38 27.53 18.42
CA ARG A 241 10.48 26.60 18.73
C ARG A 241 11.83 27.16 18.26
N GLU A 242 11.81 27.84 17.12
CA GLU A 242 12.94 28.53 16.51
C GLU A 242 12.82 30.05 16.72
N ARG A 243 13.91 30.79 16.49
CA ARG A 243 13.86 32.26 16.58
C ARG A 243 13.02 32.81 15.43
N LEU A 244 12.09 33.70 15.76
CA LEU A 244 11.34 34.45 14.77
C LEU A 244 12.26 35.44 14.06
N ASP A 245 12.07 35.58 12.75
CA ASP A 245 12.68 36.65 11.97
C ASP A 245 11.93 37.95 12.28
N THR A 246 12.45 38.71 13.26
CA THR A 246 11.80 39.93 13.73
C THR A 246 11.82 41.03 12.70
N ASP A 247 12.81 41.04 11.81
CA ASP A 247 12.96 42.10 10.81
C ASP A 247 11.96 41.90 9.67
N ALA A 248 11.79 40.66 9.19
CA ALA A 248 10.72 40.33 8.24
C ALA A 248 9.32 40.62 8.80
N ILE A 249 9.09 40.35 10.08
CA ILE A 249 7.80 40.66 10.73
C ILE A 249 7.59 42.17 10.88
N LYS A 250 8.63 42.92 11.26
CA LYS A 250 8.58 44.39 11.35
C LYS A 250 8.26 45.02 9.99
N GLU A 251 8.91 44.55 8.94
CA GLU A 251 8.70 45.02 7.58
C GLU A 251 7.28 44.68 7.08
N ALA A 252 6.85 43.42 7.23
CA ALA A 252 5.55 42.97 6.74
C ALA A 252 4.36 43.65 7.44
N LEU A 253 4.50 43.98 8.72
CA LEU A 253 3.44 44.63 9.51
C LEU A 253 3.65 46.15 9.66
N ASN A 254 4.70 46.70 9.04
CA ASN A 254 5.09 48.11 9.14
C ASN A 254 5.14 48.61 10.60
N LEU A 255 5.79 47.85 11.48
CA LEU A 255 5.80 48.09 12.91
C LEU A 255 6.50 49.41 13.29
N GLN A 256 5.90 50.18 14.19
CA GLN A 256 6.46 51.44 14.68
C GLN A 256 6.94 51.28 16.12
N GLU A 257 8.10 51.85 16.46
CA GLU A 257 8.57 51.85 17.84
C GLU A 257 7.66 52.69 18.74
N THR A 258 7.32 52.12 19.90
CA THR A 258 6.60 52.86 20.93
C THR A 258 7.57 53.52 21.91
N THR A 259 7.05 54.30 22.86
CA THR A 259 7.83 54.86 23.97
C THR A 259 8.40 53.79 24.91
N SER A 260 7.90 52.55 24.84
CA SER A 260 8.38 51.42 25.61
C SER A 260 9.37 50.59 24.78
N PRO A 261 10.65 50.46 25.20
CA PRO A 261 11.64 49.68 24.47
C PRO A 261 11.20 48.23 24.25
N GLY A 262 11.31 47.74 23.02
CA GLY A 262 10.94 46.36 22.65
C GLY A 262 9.45 46.14 22.41
N ILE A 263 8.63 47.19 22.51
CA ILE A 263 7.20 47.18 22.18
C ILE A 263 6.98 48.00 20.92
N TYR A 264 6.26 47.42 19.96
CA TYR A 264 6.00 48.01 18.66
C TYR A 264 4.50 48.13 18.40
N SER A 265 4.04 49.27 17.88
CA SER A 265 2.65 49.46 17.45
C SER A 265 2.45 49.02 16.01
N ILE A 266 1.26 48.50 15.71
CA ILE A 266 0.82 48.21 14.35
C ILE A 266 0.04 49.44 13.85
N PRO A 267 0.44 50.07 12.73
CA PRO A 267 -0.29 51.20 12.17
C PRO A 267 -1.77 50.86 11.93
N ASN A 268 -2.66 51.83 12.17
CA ASN A 268 -4.11 51.69 12.02
C ASN A 268 -4.75 50.60 12.88
N SER A 269 -4.10 50.22 13.99
CA SER A 269 -4.61 49.25 14.96
C SER A 269 -4.36 49.74 16.39
N ASN A 270 -5.17 49.26 17.33
CA ASN A 270 -4.95 49.47 18.76
C ASN A 270 -4.12 48.33 19.37
N LEU A 271 -3.34 47.62 18.56
CA LEU A 271 -2.55 46.46 18.97
C LEU A 271 -1.06 46.79 18.99
N VAL A 272 -0.37 46.19 19.96
CA VAL A 272 1.08 46.20 20.06
C VAL A 272 1.67 44.81 20.05
N ILE A 273 2.89 44.71 19.54
CA ILE A 273 3.71 43.51 19.50
C ILE A 273 4.93 43.69 20.40
N GLU A 274 5.16 42.72 21.27
CA GLU A 274 6.35 42.62 22.11
C GLU A 274 7.11 41.34 21.75
N PHE A 275 8.40 41.46 21.49
CA PHE A 275 9.29 40.32 21.27
C PHE A 275 10.11 40.06 22.52
N SER A 276 10.08 38.83 23.03
CA SER A 276 10.84 38.45 24.23
C SER A 276 11.55 37.11 24.08
N TRP A 277 12.42 36.79 25.05
CA TRP A 277 13.19 35.55 25.10
C TRP A 277 14.03 35.30 23.82
N GLY A 278 14.76 36.33 23.38
CA GLY A 278 15.60 36.25 22.18
C GLY A 278 14.80 35.94 20.91
N SER A 279 13.63 36.58 20.77
CA SER A 279 12.72 36.47 19.62
C SER A 279 12.02 35.11 19.46
N ARG A 280 11.94 34.31 20.52
CA ARG A 280 11.17 33.05 20.51
C ARG A 280 9.75 33.21 21.01
N VAL A 281 9.44 34.35 21.62
CA VAL A 281 8.11 34.66 22.13
C VAL A 281 7.66 35.97 21.52
N LEU A 282 6.46 35.95 20.93
CA LEU A 282 5.78 37.13 20.39
C LEU A 282 4.48 37.29 21.16
N LYS A 283 4.29 38.45 21.78
CA LYS A 283 3.05 38.80 22.45
C LYS A 283 2.35 39.92 21.69
N LEU A 284 1.09 39.69 21.33
CA LEU A 284 0.19 40.66 20.73
C LEU A 284 -0.82 41.09 21.79
N SER A 285 -0.96 42.38 22.10
CA SER A 285 -1.94 42.85 23.10
C SER A 285 -2.56 44.16 22.68
N LYS A 286 -3.74 44.48 23.24
CA LYS A 286 -4.27 45.84 23.11
C LYS A 286 -3.32 46.84 23.77
N TYR A 287 -3.15 47.98 23.12
CA TYR A 287 -2.47 49.13 23.68
C TYR A 287 -3.40 49.77 24.71
N SER A 288 -3.08 49.57 25.99
CA SER A 288 -3.78 50.28 27.08
C SER A 288 -3.31 51.74 27.05
N VAL A 289 -4.23 52.65 26.75
CA VAL A 289 -4.05 54.10 26.96
C VAL A 289 -4.14 54.40 28.45
#